data_AF-A0A848YGC3-F1
#
_entry.id   AF-A0A848YGC3-F1
#
_cell.length_a   1.000
_cell.length_b   1.000
_cell.length_c   1.000
_cell.angle_alpha   90.00
_cell.angle_beta   90.00
_cell.angle_gamma   90.00
#
_symmetry.space_group_name_H-M   'P 1'
#
loop_
_entity.id
_entity.type
_entity.pdbx_description
1 polymer ?
#
loop_
_entity_poly.entity_id
_entity_poly.type
_entity_poly.pdbx_seq_one_letter_code
_entity_poly.pdbx_strand_id
1 'polypeptide(L)'
;MAISLDGGFGGVSNDLASDCFRPRLALRFGITGHRPPRLKSEHHQHVRDHCAQLFELAAKSLSDIVEEHPGIFSSEPAETVLVSSLAEGADVLAAEAALGSGVRLAACLPFPAEVYAKDFGEVEWRSTSSLLDQAQSAMALADFNGGDEAAYEHAGRLVLSQSDILIAVWDGEAARGRGGTTQVIAEAVALHQPVIHIDASGKSPPELLWSGLHDVVPDRPSLDGVERTDAKEALPRLIHALCAPPSGEEQAALRKFVQPHPDRSERHFAWPALLAATGAKKLRKTSFHPPKPSDSVESLRNHVGAFAGQERFGAQLTEEVARRFGRADAEAGYFALRFRSSFVANFALAGLAVMLALSGLLFPDAKKWLITAELIVILVIIINTHGA
;
A
#
# COMPACT_ATOMS: atom_id res chain seq x y z
N MET A 1 51.61 -27.28 0.82
CA MET A 1 51.51 -27.11 -0.64
C MET A 1 50.59 -25.91 -0.86
N ALA A 2 51.16 -24.83 -1.35
CA ALA A 2 50.60 -23.49 -1.41
C ALA A 2 49.73 -23.28 -2.66
N ILE A 3 49.20 -22.03 -2.80
CA ILE A 3 48.67 -21.37 -4.02
C ILE A 3 47.13 -21.53 -4.15
N SER A 4 46.28 -20.51 -4.35
CA SER A 4 46.38 -19.06 -4.57
C SER A 4 45.05 -18.43 -4.14
N LEU A 5 45.08 -17.28 -3.48
CA LEU A 5 43.96 -16.33 -3.43
C LEU A 5 44.55 -14.99 -3.88
N ASP A 6 44.29 -14.58 -5.12
CA ASP A 6 44.19 -13.18 -5.51
C ASP A 6 43.79 -13.00 -7.00
N GLY A 7 42.98 -11.96 -7.23
CA GLY A 7 42.62 -11.36 -8.52
C GLY A 7 41.22 -11.76 -8.99
N GLY A 8 40.20 -10.91 -9.07
CA GLY A 8 40.14 -9.45 -9.12
C GLY A 8 39.10 -9.06 -10.19
N PHE A 9 38.32 -8.02 -9.89
CA PHE A 9 37.32 -7.32 -10.74
C PHE A 9 35.87 -7.84 -10.76
N GLY A 10 34.96 -6.93 -10.36
CA GLY A 10 33.57 -6.90 -10.83
C GLY A 10 32.51 -6.94 -9.73
N GLY A 11 32.44 -5.92 -8.87
CA GLY A 11 31.40 -5.83 -7.83
C GLY A 11 30.85 -4.42 -7.62
N VAL A 12 30.79 -3.60 -8.66
CA VAL A 12 29.90 -2.43 -8.66
C VAL A 12 28.59 -2.89 -9.30
N SER A 13 27.54 -3.18 -8.52
CA SER A 13 26.14 -3.00 -8.99
C SER A 13 25.00 -3.42 -8.06
N ASN A 14 25.18 -4.05 -6.88
CA ASN A 14 23.98 -4.48 -6.11
C ASN A 14 23.46 -3.47 -5.07
N ASP A 15 24.31 -2.59 -4.53
CA ASP A 15 23.87 -1.57 -3.56
C ASP A 15 23.30 -0.29 -4.21
N LEU A 16 23.64 -0.02 -5.48
CA LEU A 16 23.11 1.15 -6.20
C LEU A 16 21.75 0.88 -6.84
N ALA A 17 21.44 -0.38 -7.17
CA ALA A 17 20.12 -0.79 -7.62
C ALA A 17 19.12 -0.90 -6.45
N SER A 18 19.61 -1.14 -5.22
CA SER A 18 18.80 -1.29 -4.01
C SER A 18 18.39 0.04 -3.34
N ASP A 19 18.88 1.18 -3.84
CA ASP A 19 18.64 2.50 -3.23
C ASP A 19 17.42 3.25 -3.85
N CYS A 20 16.87 2.73 -4.95
CA CYS A 20 15.60 3.21 -5.52
C CYS A 20 14.43 2.65 -4.71
N PHE A 21 13.59 3.54 -4.17
CA PHE A 21 12.40 3.15 -3.39
C PHE A 21 11.26 2.74 -4.31
N ARG A 22 11.37 1.55 -4.92
CA ARG A 22 10.38 1.01 -5.85
C ARG A 22 9.63 -0.14 -5.18
N PRO A 23 8.32 -0.01 -4.93
CA PRO A 23 7.54 -1.09 -4.34
C PRO A 23 7.30 -2.20 -5.38
N ARG A 24 7.21 -3.45 -4.90
CA ARG A 24 6.55 -4.52 -5.64
C ARG A 24 5.06 -4.21 -5.73
N LEU A 25 4.49 -4.30 -6.93
CA LEU A 25 3.06 -4.15 -7.09
C LEU A 25 2.34 -5.36 -6.47
N ALA A 26 1.34 -5.12 -5.63
CA ALA A 26 0.60 -6.19 -4.97
C ALA A 26 -0.90 -5.83 -4.88
N LEU A 27 -1.75 -6.85 -4.93
CA LEU A 27 -3.21 -6.77 -4.77
C LEU A 27 -3.71 -7.94 -3.92
N ARG A 28 -4.64 -7.66 -3.01
CA ARG A 28 -5.17 -8.63 -2.05
C ARG A 28 -6.66 -8.84 -2.27
N PHE A 29 -7.05 -10.08 -2.55
CA PHE A 29 -8.44 -10.50 -2.50
C PHE A 29 -8.77 -11.02 -1.11
N GLY A 30 -9.91 -10.63 -0.54
CA GLY A 30 -10.53 -11.31 0.59
C GLY A 30 -11.56 -12.32 0.09
N ILE A 31 -11.89 -13.35 0.86
CA ILE A 31 -13.02 -14.24 0.57
C ILE A 31 -13.98 -14.32 1.75
N THR A 32 -15.27 -14.27 1.44
CA THR A 32 -16.35 -14.71 2.32
C THR A 32 -17.37 -15.48 1.50
N GLY A 33 -18.00 -16.50 2.07
CA GLY A 33 -19.04 -17.20 1.34
C GLY A 33 -19.81 -18.24 2.13
N HIS A 34 -20.74 -18.90 1.43
CA HIS A 34 -21.58 -19.94 2.02
C HIS A 34 -20.81 -21.21 2.33
N ARG A 35 -21.19 -21.82 3.45
CA ARG A 35 -20.79 -23.16 3.87
C ARG A 35 -21.87 -24.19 3.49
N PRO A 36 -21.57 -25.50 3.46
CA PRO A 36 -22.61 -26.52 3.40
C PRO A 36 -23.65 -26.33 4.52
N PRO A 37 -24.94 -26.64 4.28
CA PRO A 37 -25.52 -27.16 3.04
C PRO A 37 -25.94 -26.07 2.03
N ARG A 38 -25.72 -24.78 2.31
CA ARG A 38 -26.14 -23.68 1.40
C ARG A 38 -25.34 -23.66 0.11
N LEU A 39 -24.05 -23.99 0.18
CA LEU A 39 -23.22 -24.21 -0.99
C LEU A 39 -23.19 -25.70 -1.35
N LYS A 40 -24.05 -26.09 -2.29
CA LYS A 40 -24.16 -27.48 -2.76
C LYS A 40 -22.93 -27.90 -3.56
N SER A 41 -22.56 -29.18 -3.46
CA SER A 41 -21.42 -29.77 -4.17
C SER A 41 -21.49 -29.64 -5.69
N GLU A 42 -22.70 -29.66 -6.27
CA GLU A 42 -22.93 -29.47 -7.70
C GLU A 42 -22.47 -28.09 -8.22
N HIS A 43 -22.38 -27.09 -7.35
CA HIS A 43 -21.91 -25.74 -7.68
C HIS A 43 -20.44 -25.49 -7.33
N HIS A 44 -19.74 -26.45 -6.71
CA HIS A 44 -18.35 -26.24 -6.27
C HIS A 44 -17.41 -25.96 -7.43
N GLN A 45 -17.56 -26.67 -8.55
CA GLN A 45 -16.72 -26.43 -9.73
C GLN A 45 -16.96 -25.05 -10.33
N HIS A 46 -18.21 -24.60 -10.39
CA HIS A 46 -18.57 -23.27 -10.85
C HIS A 46 -17.88 -22.16 -10.03
N VAL A 47 -17.86 -22.29 -8.70
CA VAL A 47 -17.15 -21.34 -7.82
C VAL A 47 -15.65 -21.35 -8.09
N ARG A 48 -15.02 -22.53 -8.20
CA ARG A 48 -13.59 -22.64 -8.51
C ARG A 48 -13.24 -21.98 -9.85
N ASP A 49 -14.03 -22.25 -10.88
CA ASP A 49 -13.81 -21.73 -12.23
C ASP A 49 -13.88 -20.20 -12.26
N HIS A 50 -14.87 -19.60 -11.57
CA HIS A 50 -14.97 -18.15 -11.49
C HIS A 50 -13.84 -17.53 -10.66
N CYS A 51 -13.48 -18.12 -9.51
CA CYS A 51 -12.32 -17.64 -8.75
C CYS A 51 -11.04 -17.68 -9.60
N ALA A 52 -10.78 -18.78 -10.31
CA ALA A 52 -9.62 -18.92 -11.18
C ALA A 52 -9.61 -17.86 -12.30
N GLN A 53 -10.76 -17.62 -12.94
CA GLN A 53 -10.90 -16.56 -13.96
C GLN A 53 -10.62 -15.17 -13.39
N LEU A 54 -11.11 -14.85 -12.20
CA LEU A 54 -10.85 -13.56 -11.54
C LEU A 54 -9.35 -13.38 -11.25
N PHE A 55 -8.69 -14.43 -10.75
CA PHE A 55 -7.25 -14.40 -10.47
C PHE A 55 -6.40 -14.27 -11.72
N GLU A 56 -6.75 -14.96 -12.80
CA GLU A 56 -6.08 -14.84 -14.10
C GLU A 56 -6.23 -13.41 -14.66
N LEU A 57 -7.44 -12.85 -14.60
CA LEU A 57 -7.71 -11.49 -15.05
C LEU A 57 -6.92 -10.47 -14.23
N ALA A 58 -6.85 -10.66 -12.91
CA ALA A 58 -6.09 -9.79 -12.03
C ALA A 58 -4.58 -9.87 -12.30
N ALA A 59 -4.02 -11.07 -12.45
CA ALA A 59 -2.61 -11.26 -12.77
C ALA A 59 -2.23 -10.57 -14.09
N LYS A 60 -3.10 -10.66 -15.10
CA LYS A 60 -2.92 -9.95 -16.36
C LYS A 60 -2.95 -8.42 -16.17
N SER A 61 -3.99 -7.89 -15.53
CA SER A 61 -4.12 -6.44 -15.32
C SER A 61 -2.97 -5.85 -14.51
N LEU A 62 -2.48 -6.55 -13.49
CA LEU A 62 -1.31 -6.10 -12.73
C LEU A 62 -0.03 -6.12 -13.57
N SER A 63 0.13 -7.11 -14.46
CA SER A 63 1.26 -7.16 -15.38
C SER A 63 1.23 -6.00 -16.38
N ASP A 64 0.06 -5.72 -16.96
CA ASP A 64 -0.15 -4.59 -17.87
C ASP A 64 0.24 -3.25 -17.20
N ILE A 65 -0.18 -3.04 -15.94
CA ILE A 65 0.18 -1.84 -15.15
C ILE A 65 1.70 -1.73 -14.93
N VAL A 66 2.39 -2.84 -14.64
CA VAL A 66 3.86 -2.81 -14.46
C VAL A 66 4.55 -2.42 -15.77
N GLU A 67 4.07 -2.93 -16.91
CA GLU A 67 4.61 -2.62 -18.24
C GLU A 67 4.36 -1.16 -18.66
N GLU A 68 3.19 -0.61 -18.35
CA GLU A 68 2.82 0.77 -18.66
C GLU A 68 3.62 1.81 -17.83
N HIS A 69 4.14 1.41 -16.66
CA HIS A 69 4.79 2.31 -15.70
C HIS A 69 6.24 1.92 -15.37
N PRO A 70 7.15 1.90 -16.37
CA PRO A 70 8.53 1.50 -16.15
C PRO A 70 9.24 2.43 -15.17
N GLY A 71 9.93 1.84 -14.20
CA GLY A 71 10.72 2.57 -13.21
C GLY A 71 9.94 3.09 -12.00
N ILE A 72 8.63 2.82 -11.91
CA ILE A 72 7.85 3.06 -10.68
C ILE A 72 7.89 1.83 -9.77
N PHE A 73 7.59 0.65 -10.33
CA PHE A 73 7.59 -0.60 -9.58
C PHE A 73 8.95 -1.28 -9.58
N SER A 74 9.17 -2.18 -8.61
CA SER A 74 10.33 -3.05 -8.56
C SER A 74 10.33 -4.03 -9.74
N SER A 75 11.47 -4.68 -10.02
CA SER A 75 11.54 -5.75 -11.02
C SER A 75 10.92 -7.07 -10.58
N GLU A 76 10.44 -7.17 -9.34
CA GLU A 76 9.73 -8.36 -8.86
C GLU A 76 8.37 -8.49 -9.58
N PRO A 77 7.95 -9.71 -9.97
CA PRO A 77 6.63 -9.93 -10.55
C PRO A 77 5.51 -9.45 -9.63
N ALA A 78 4.46 -8.85 -10.19
CA ALA A 78 3.31 -8.42 -9.39
C ALA A 78 2.75 -9.56 -8.53
N GLU A 79 2.25 -9.22 -7.35
CA GLU A 79 1.75 -10.18 -6.38
C GLU A 79 0.23 -10.14 -6.26
N THR A 80 -0.40 -11.29 -6.34
CA THR A 80 -1.79 -11.46 -5.91
C THR A 80 -1.82 -12.36 -4.69
N VAL A 81 -2.58 -11.96 -3.66
CA VAL A 81 -2.78 -12.75 -2.44
C VAL A 81 -4.27 -12.93 -2.19
N LEU A 82 -4.69 -14.16 -1.86
CA LEU A 82 -6.00 -14.44 -1.29
C LEU A 82 -5.89 -14.48 0.24
N VAL A 83 -6.68 -13.67 0.93
CA VAL A 83 -6.85 -13.67 2.37
C VAL A 83 -8.16 -14.40 2.71
N SER A 84 -8.06 -15.48 3.48
CA SER A 84 -9.16 -16.39 3.74
C SER A 84 -9.22 -16.80 5.20
N SER A 85 -10.42 -17.01 5.73
CA SER A 85 -10.58 -17.67 7.04
C SER A 85 -10.47 -19.19 6.95
N LEU A 86 -10.37 -19.73 5.73
CA LEU A 86 -10.33 -21.17 5.44
C LEU A 86 -11.53 -21.94 6.04
N ALA A 87 -12.69 -21.29 6.06
CA ALA A 87 -13.92 -21.95 6.43
C ALA A 87 -14.35 -23.03 5.41
N GLU A 88 -15.07 -24.05 5.86
CA GLU A 88 -15.61 -25.05 4.94
C GLU A 88 -16.53 -24.40 3.88
N GLY A 89 -16.42 -24.85 2.63
CA GLY A 89 -17.21 -24.32 1.52
C GLY A 89 -16.42 -23.29 0.71
N ALA A 90 -17.01 -22.11 0.50
CA ALA A 90 -16.49 -21.11 -0.43
C ALA A 90 -15.01 -20.72 -0.19
N ASP A 91 -14.61 -20.52 1.06
CA ASP A 91 -13.24 -20.14 1.43
C ASP A 91 -12.21 -21.19 0.99
N VAL A 92 -12.50 -22.48 1.21
CA VAL A 92 -11.65 -23.61 0.76
C VAL A 92 -11.61 -23.68 -0.77
N LEU A 93 -12.75 -23.56 -1.44
CA LEU A 93 -12.82 -23.60 -2.92
C LEU A 93 -12.02 -22.45 -3.56
N ALA A 94 -12.13 -21.24 -3.00
CA ALA A 94 -11.37 -20.08 -3.45
C ALA A 94 -9.87 -20.25 -3.16
N ALA A 95 -9.49 -20.83 -2.02
CA ALA A 95 -8.09 -21.12 -1.69
C ALA A 95 -7.47 -22.16 -2.63
N GLU A 96 -8.19 -23.23 -2.96
CA GLU A 96 -7.78 -24.21 -3.98
C GLU A 96 -7.57 -23.53 -5.34
N ALA A 97 -8.54 -22.71 -5.78
CA ALA A 97 -8.43 -21.96 -7.04
C ALA A 97 -7.26 -20.97 -7.03
N ALA A 98 -7.03 -20.27 -5.92
CA ALA A 98 -5.92 -19.32 -5.76
C ALA A 98 -4.57 -20.02 -5.96
N LEU A 99 -4.31 -21.09 -5.21
CA LEU A 99 -3.06 -21.84 -5.32
C LEU A 99 -2.90 -22.45 -6.73
N GLY A 100 -3.98 -22.96 -7.33
CA GLY A 100 -3.99 -23.47 -8.70
C GLY A 100 -3.67 -22.40 -9.76
N SER A 101 -4.02 -21.14 -9.50
CA SER A 101 -3.70 -19.98 -10.35
C SER A 101 -2.38 -19.29 -10.00
N GLY A 102 -1.58 -19.84 -9.07
CA GLY A 102 -0.31 -19.23 -8.63
C GLY A 102 -0.48 -18.02 -7.70
N VAL A 103 -1.69 -17.78 -7.20
CA VAL A 103 -1.99 -16.75 -6.19
C VAL A 103 -1.56 -17.26 -4.81
N ARG A 104 -0.91 -16.40 -4.03
CA ARG A 104 -0.48 -16.76 -2.68
C ARG A 104 -1.67 -16.78 -1.72
N LEU A 105 -1.62 -17.63 -0.72
CA LEU A 105 -2.66 -17.73 0.31
C LEU A 105 -2.17 -17.14 1.64
N ALA A 106 -3.01 -16.36 2.30
CA ALA A 106 -2.84 -15.90 3.67
C ALA A 106 -4.07 -16.29 4.50
N ALA A 107 -3.86 -17.01 5.61
CA ALA A 107 -4.93 -17.50 6.45
C ALA A 107 -5.15 -16.60 7.69
N CYS A 108 -6.41 -16.26 7.95
CA CYS A 108 -6.87 -15.50 9.12
C CYS A 108 -7.89 -16.31 9.89
N LEU A 109 -7.42 -17.14 10.83
CA LEU A 109 -8.25 -18.08 11.57
C LEU A 109 -8.95 -17.39 12.75
N PRO A 110 -10.21 -17.76 13.06
CA PRO A 110 -10.94 -17.22 14.21
C PRO A 110 -10.35 -17.63 15.57
N PHE A 111 -9.57 -18.71 15.62
CA PHE A 111 -8.87 -19.22 16.81
C PHE A 111 -7.74 -20.17 16.36
N PRO A 112 -6.87 -20.67 17.27
CA PRO A 112 -5.77 -21.57 16.92
C PRO A 112 -6.23 -22.79 16.12
N ALA A 113 -5.38 -23.27 15.21
CA ALA A 113 -5.73 -24.31 14.23
C ALA A 113 -6.20 -25.61 14.90
N GLU A 114 -5.63 -25.99 16.04
CA GLU A 114 -5.99 -27.19 16.80
C GLU A 114 -7.39 -27.09 17.41
N VAL A 115 -7.83 -25.87 17.73
CA VAL A 115 -9.19 -25.60 18.16
C VAL A 115 -10.10 -25.61 16.95
N TYR A 116 -9.66 -25.02 15.83
CA TYR A 116 -10.48 -24.95 14.62
C TYR A 116 -10.77 -26.26 13.95
N ALA A 117 -9.85 -27.21 14.03
CA ALA A 117 -10.05 -28.57 13.59
C ALA A 117 -11.35 -29.21 14.11
N LYS A 118 -11.83 -28.81 15.30
CA LYS A 118 -13.02 -29.37 15.95
C LYS A 118 -14.33 -28.98 15.27
N ASP A 119 -14.31 -27.92 14.46
CA ASP A 119 -15.49 -27.41 13.74
C ASP A 119 -15.68 -28.08 12.37
N PHE A 120 -14.78 -29.01 12.01
CA PHE A 120 -14.78 -29.74 10.75
C PHE A 120 -14.91 -31.25 10.98
N GLY A 121 -15.40 -31.96 9.97
CA GLY A 121 -15.18 -33.41 9.87
C GLY A 121 -13.72 -33.72 9.54
N GLU A 122 -13.29 -34.96 9.79
CA GLU A 122 -11.88 -35.35 9.60
C GLU A 122 -11.39 -35.19 8.15
N VAL A 123 -12.26 -35.41 7.16
CA VAL A 123 -11.87 -35.34 5.74
C VAL A 123 -11.72 -33.88 5.32
N GLU A 124 -12.67 -33.05 5.76
CA GLU A 124 -12.74 -31.62 5.51
C GLU A 124 -11.55 -30.90 6.17
N TRP A 125 -11.22 -31.28 7.41
CA TRP A 125 -10.05 -30.72 8.09
C TRP A 125 -8.74 -31.10 7.40
N ARG A 126 -8.57 -32.35 6.93
CA ARG A 126 -7.34 -32.75 6.21
C ARG A 126 -7.11 -31.91 4.96
N SER A 127 -8.17 -31.57 4.22
CA SER A 127 -8.06 -30.68 3.07
C SER A 127 -7.68 -29.26 3.51
N THR A 128 -8.39 -28.74 4.52
CA THR A 128 -8.17 -27.39 5.07
C THR A 128 -6.77 -27.21 5.66
N SER A 129 -6.27 -28.20 6.39
CA SER A 129 -4.92 -28.18 6.98
C SER A 129 -3.85 -28.22 5.90
N SER A 130 -4.05 -28.98 4.82
CA SER A 130 -3.15 -28.98 3.67
C SER A 130 -3.05 -27.59 2.99
N LEU A 131 -4.17 -26.87 2.91
CA LEU A 131 -4.18 -25.48 2.42
C LEU A 131 -3.48 -24.53 3.41
N LEU A 132 -3.72 -24.72 4.71
CA LEU A 132 -3.07 -23.94 5.77
C LEU A 132 -1.55 -24.11 5.75
N ASP A 133 -1.05 -25.33 5.54
CA ASP A 133 0.39 -25.63 5.41
C ASP A 133 1.02 -24.96 4.18
N GLN A 134 0.24 -24.72 3.13
CA GLN A 134 0.67 -24.03 1.91
C GLN A 134 0.54 -22.50 2.01
N ALA A 135 -0.17 -21.98 3.02
CA ALA A 135 -0.34 -20.55 3.20
C ALA A 135 1.00 -19.87 3.49
N GLN A 136 1.28 -18.76 2.79
CA GLN A 136 2.49 -17.97 3.01
C GLN A 136 2.52 -17.38 4.43
N SER A 137 1.36 -17.07 4.99
CA SER A 137 1.20 -16.65 6.37
C SER A 137 -0.11 -17.17 6.93
N ALA A 138 -0.09 -17.51 8.22
CA ALA A 138 -1.28 -17.86 8.98
C ALA A 138 -1.26 -17.08 10.29
N MET A 139 -2.41 -16.52 10.66
CA MET A 139 -2.62 -15.91 11.96
C MET A 139 -3.94 -16.40 12.55
N ALA A 140 -3.98 -16.51 13.87
CA ALA A 140 -5.17 -16.82 14.63
C ALA A 140 -5.45 -15.69 15.64
N LEU A 141 -6.72 -15.41 15.91
CA LEU A 141 -7.07 -14.50 17.00
C LEU A 141 -6.74 -15.15 18.35
N ALA A 142 -5.85 -14.51 19.12
CA ALA A 142 -5.32 -15.09 20.35
C ALA A 142 -6.33 -15.07 21.52
N ASP A 143 -7.32 -14.17 21.48
CA ASP A 143 -8.26 -13.97 22.59
C ASP A 143 -9.43 -14.96 22.59
N PHE A 144 -9.52 -15.83 21.57
CA PHE A 144 -10.63 -16.78 21.40
C PHE A 144 -10.16 -18.24 21.45
N ASN A 145 -10.94 -19.09 22.13
CA ASN A 145 -10.62 -20.49 22.35
C ASN A 145 -11.70 -21.46 21.78
N GLY A 146 -12.45 -21.00 20.78
CA GLY A 146 -13.49 -21.78 20.08
C GLY A 146 -14.92 -21.48 20.52
N GLY A 147 -15.89 -21.75 19.64
CA GLY A 147 -17.33 -21.70 19.94
C GLY A 147 -17.95 -20.30 20.12
N ASP A 148 -17.20 -19.22 19.93
CA ASP A 148 -17.69 -17.84 20.07
C ASP A 148 -18.04 -17.25 18.69
N GLU A 149 -19.31 -16.87 18.49
CA GLU A 149 -19.74 -16.18 17.26
C GLU A 149 -18.96 -14.89 17.01
N ALA A 150 -18.50 -14.22 18.07
CA ALA A 150 -17.67 -13.03 17.95
C ALA A 150 -16.32 -13.32 17.27
N ALA A 151 -15.72 -14.50 17.50
CA ALA A 151 -14.44 -14.87 16.89
C ALA A 151 -14.55 -14.93 15.35
N TYR A 152 -15.65 -15.50 14.86
CA TYR A 152 -15.96 -15.56 13.43
C TYR A 152 -16.22 -14.18 12.83
N GLU A 153 -16.96 -13.33 13.55
CA GLU A 153 -17.19 -11.93 13.16
C GLU A 153 -15.87 -11.15 13.07
N HIS A 154 -14.98 -11.30 14.06
CA HIS A 154 -13.66 -10.67 14.07
C HIS A 154 -12.74 -11.20 12.97
N ALA A 155 -12.76 -12.50 12.68
CA ALA A 155 -12.02 -13.08 11.57
C ALA A 155 -12.51 -12.53 10.22
N GLY A 156 -13.84 -12.43 10.02
CA GLY A 156 -14.43 -11.81 8.84
C GLY A 156 -13.99 -10.35 8.66
N ARG A 157 -14.04 -9.54 9.73
CA ARG A 157 -13.52 -8.16 9.70
C ARG A 157 -12.03 -8.08 9.43
N LEU A 158 -11.25 -9.02 9.95
CA LEU A 158 -9.83 -9.10 9.69
C LEU A 158 -9.58 -9.36 8.19
N VAL A 159 -10.31 -10.29 7.57
CA VAL A 159 -10.26 -10.51 6.11
C VAL A 159 -10.59 -9.23 5.35
N LEU A 160 -11.65 -8.50 5.73
CA LEU A 160 -12.00 -7.21 5.11
C LEU A 160 -10.85 -6.19 5.23
N SER A 161 -10.31 -6.01 6.44
CA SER A 161 -9.22 -5.06 6.70
C SER A 161 -7.91 -5.40 5.98
N GLN A 162 -7.75 -6.66 5.56
CA GLN A 162 -6.56 -7.18 4.91
C GLN A 162 -6.79 -7.43 3.42
N SER A 163 -7.86 -6.91 2.81
CA SER A 163 -8.16 -7.07 1.39
C SER A 163 -8.43 -5.74 0.71
N ASP A 164 -8.06 -5.65 -0.56
CA ASP A 164 -8.36 -4.52 -1.44
C ASP A 164 -9.70 -4.75 -2.16
N ILE A 165 -9.99 -6.01 -2.52
CA ILE A 165 -11.23 -6.45 -3.17
C ILE A 165 -11.77 -7.67 -2.42
N LEU A 166 -13.06 -7.69 -2.09
CA LEU A 166 -13.70 -8.86 -1.48
C LEU A 166 -14.35 -9.74 -2.55
N ILE A 167 -14.07 -11.04 -2.53
CA ILE A 167 -14.86 -12.05 -3.24
C ILE A 167 -15.96 -12.55 -2.30
N ALA A 168 -17.20 -12.55 -2.77
CA ALA A 168 -18.37 -12.94 -2.01
C ALA A 168 -19.11 -14.08 -2.73
N VAL A 169 -19.04 -15.30 -2.22
CA VAL A 169 -19.79 -16.45 -2.78
C VAL A 169 -21.11 -16.59 -2.02
N TRP A 170 -22.17 -16.04 -2.59
CA TRP A 170 -23.43 -15.81 -1.89
C TRP A 170 -24.64 -16.03 -2.82
N ASP A 171 -25.77 -16.43 -2.25
CA ASP A 171 -27.01 -16.77 -2.98
C ASP A 171 -27.99 -15.59 -3.12
N GLY A 172 -27.62 -14.39 -2.66
CA GLY A 172 -28.50 -13.20 -2.70
C GLY A 172 -29.49 -13.10 -1.54
N GLU A 173 -29.57 -14.11 -0.67
CA GLU A 173 -30.56 -14.17 0.43
C GLU A 173 -30.06 -13.52 1.73
N ALA A 174 -30.98 -13.00 2.54
CA ALA A 174 -30.67 -12.34 3.81
C ALA A 174 -29.91 -13.22 4.82
N ALA A 175 -29.17 -12.58 5.74
CA ALA A 175 -28.48 -13.27 6.83
C ALA A 175 -29.48 -14.01 7.75
N ARG A 176 -29.11 -15.21 8.22
CA ARG A 176 -29.89 -15.98 9.22
C ARG A 176 -29.29 -15.95 10.63
N GLY A 177 -28.25 -15.15 10.86
CA GLY A 177 -27.54 -15.05 12.14
C GLY A 177 -26.48 -13.95 12.14
N ARG A 178 -25.83 -13.72 13.29
CA ARG A 178 -24.72 -12.78 13.45
C ARG A 178 -23.42 -13.34 12.84
N GLY A 179 -22.57 -12.47 12.29
CA GLY A 179 -21.29 -12.87 11.69
C GLY A 179 -21.42 -13.68 10.40
N GLY A 180 -22.61 -13.70 9.78
CA GLY A 180 -22.84 -14.41 8.52
C GLY A 180 -22.25 -13.68 7.31
N THR A 181 -22.05 -14.41 6.21
CA THR A 181 -21.55 -13.92 4.92
C THR A 181 -22.18 -12.59 4.49
N THR A 182 -23.52 -12.48 4.56
CA THR A 182 -24.24 -11.26 4.15
C THR A 182 -23.89 -10.04 5.01
N GLN A 183 -23.59 -10.22 6.30
CA GLN A 183 -23.15 -9.11 7.17
C GLN A 183 -21.77 -8.60 6.75
N VAL A 184 -20.83 -9.52 6.44
CA VAL A 184 -19.49 -9.18 5.95
C VAL A 184 -19.58 -8.43 4.62
N ILE A 185 -20.44 -8.89 3.70
CA ILE A 185 -20.69 -8.22 2.42
C ILE A 185 -21.26 -6.81 2.65
N ALA A 186 -22.27 -6.67 3.51
CA ALA A 186 -22.88 -5.38 3.81
C ALA A 186 -21.86 -4.41 4.46
N GLU A 187 -20.99 -4.92 5.33
CA GLU A 187 -19.91 -4.14 5.95
C GLU A 187 -18.87 -3.69 4.91
N ALA A 188 -18.45 -4.57 3.99
CA ALA A 188 -17.57 -4.23 2.89
C ALA A 188 -18.15 -3.13 1.99
N VAL A 189 -19.42 -3.26 1.62
CA VAL A 189 -20.14 -2.23 0.84
C VAL A 189 -20.14 -0.91 1.61
N ALA A 190 -20.52 -0.91 2.89
CA ALA A 190 -20.55 0.29 3.73
C ALA A 190 -19.18 0.96 3.92
N LEU A 191 -18.08 0.20 3.78
CA LEU A 191 -16.70 0.67 3.78
C LEU A 191 -16.20 1.13 2.39
N HIS A 192 -17.06 1.18 1.38
CA HIS A 192 -16.72 1.46 -0.01
C HIS A 192 -15.74 0.47 -0.64
N GLN A 193 -15.58 -0.71 -0.03
CA GLN A 193 -14.71 -1.75 -0.54
C GLN A 193 -15.39 -2.44 -1.74
N PRO A 194 -14.70 -2.61 -2.88
CA PRO A 194 -15.23 -3.34 -4.02
C PRO A 194 -15.53 -4.80 -3.65
N VAL A 195 -16.73 -5.28 -4.00
CA VAL A 195 -17.14 -6.68 -3.77
C VAL A 195 -17.45 -7.36 -5.10
N ILE A 196 -16.76 -8.46 -5.41
CA ILE A 196 -17.10 -9.35 -6.52
C ILE A 196 -18.03 -10.43 -5.99
N HIS A 197 -19.30 -10.35 -6.35
CA HIS A 197 -20.31 -11.34 -6.01
C HIS A 197 -20.27 -12.49 -7.03
N ILE A 198 -20.05 -13.71 -6.54
CA ILE A 198 -20.24 -14.95 -7.28
C ILE A 198 -21.52 -15.61 -6.75
N ASP A 199 -22.49 -15.86 -7.64
CA ASP A 199 -23.73 -16.52 -7.27
C ASP A 199 -23.48 -17.98 -6.86
N ALA A 200 -23.71 -18.30 -5.59
CA ALA A 200 -23.53 -19.64 -5.04
C ALA A 200 -24.42 -20.71 -5.70
N SER A 201 -25.49 -20.31 -6.40
CA SER A 201 -26.38 -21.20 -7.14
C SER A 201 -26.01 -21.36 -8.62
N GLY A 202 -25.03 -20.59 -9.10
CA GLY A 202 -24.52 -20.61 -10.47
C GLY A 202 -25.53 -20.21 -11.55
N LYS A 203 -26.54 -19.40 -11.21
CA LYS A 203 -27.55 -18.92 -12.17
C LYS A 203 -27.11 -17.65 -12.88
N SER A 204 -26.25 -16.86 -12.25
CA SER A 204 -25.79 -15.57 -12.75
C SER A 204 -24.26 -15.52 -12.89
N PRO A 205 -23.73 -14.75 -13.86
CA PRO A 205 -22.30 -14.47 -13.93
C PRO A 205 -21.86 -13.60 -12.73
N PRO A 206 -20.55 -13.55 -12.43
CA PRO A 206 -20.06 -12.69 -11.35
C PRO A 206 -20.31 -11.20 -11.59
N GLU A 207 -20.73 -10.48 -10.56
CA GLU A 207 -21.00 -9.04 -10.59
C GLU A 207 -20.07 -8.27 -9.65
N LEU A 208 -19.65 -7.08 -10.06
CA LEU A 208 -18.99 -6.11 -9.17
C LEU A 208 -20.05 -5.24 -8.50
N LEU A 209 -20.08 -5.25 -7.18
CA LEU A 209 -20.85 -4.36 -6.31
C LEU A 209 -19.88 -3.30 -5.78
N TRP A 210 -20.03 -2.05 -6.21
CA TRP A 210 -19.15 -0.98 -5.75
C TRP A 210 -19.78 0.40 -5.82
N SER A 211 -19.66 1.16 -4.74
CA SER A 211 -20.13 2.56 -4.68
C SER A 211 -19.34 3.51 -5.56
N GLY A 212 -18.09 3.16 -5.93
CA GLY A 212 -17.28 3.97 -6.85
C GLY A 212 -17.81 4.03 -8.28
N LEU A 213 -18.84 3.23 -8.59
CA LEU A 213 -19.56 3.30 -9.87
C LEU A 213 -20.56 4.46 -9.92
N HIS A 214 -20.99 4.99 -8.77
CA HIS A 214 -21.98 6.07 -8.73
C HIS A 214 -21.36 7.40 -9.19
N ASP A 215 -22.16 8.20 -9.92
CA ASP A 215 -21.82 9.60 -10.24
C ASP A 215 -21.63 10.45 -8.98
N VAL A 216 -22.39 10.14 -7.93
CA VAL A 216 -22.28 10.74 -6.60
C VAL A 216 -22.14 9.64 -5.57
N VAL A 217 -20.95 9.53 -4.97
CA VAL A 217 -20.65 8.50 -3.97
C VAL A 217 -21.50 8.73 -2.71
N PRO A 218 -22.38 7.80 -2.32
CA PRO A 218 -23.24 7.98 -1.14
C PRO A 218 -22.41 7.86 0.15
N ASP A 219 -22.70 8.65 1.19
CA ASP A 219 -21.94 8.60 2.46
C ASP A 219 -21.94 7.22 3.13
N ARG A 220 -23.02 6.45 2.94
CA ARG A 220 -23.20 5.10 3.47
C ARG A 220 -23.96 4.24 2.45
N PRO A 221 -23.28 3.61 1.50
CA PRO A 221 -23.92 2.68 0.57
C PRO A 221 -24.50 1.48 1.35
N SER A 222 -25.62 0.97 0.85
CA SER A 222 -26.26 -0.25 1.37
C SER A 222 -26.18 -1.36 0.34
N LEU A 223 -26.20 -2.62 0.79
CA LEU A 223 -26.14 -3.78 -0.09
C LEU A 223 -27.28 -3.81 -1.14
N ASP A 224 -28.46 -3.31 -0.78
CA ASP A 224 -29.62 -3.27 -1.67
C ASP A 224 -29.51 -2.16 -2.72
N GLY A 225 -28.84 -1.05 -2.37
CA GLY A 225 -28.74 0.14 -3.22
C GLY A 225 -27.40 0.31 -3.95
N VAL A 226 -26.40 -0.55 -3.68
CA VAL A 226 -25.11 -0.46 -4.36
C VAL A 226 -25.24 -0.86 -5.83
N GLU A 227 -24.62 -0.07 -6.71
CA GLU A 227 -24.59 -0.36 -8.14
C GLU A 227 -23.84 -1.66 -8.43
N ARG A 228 -24.34 -2.36 -9.46
CA ARG A 228 -23.83 -3.64 -9.92
C ARG A 228 -23.49 -3.57 -11.39
N THR A 229 -22.38 -4.18 -11.77
CA THR A 229 -21.95 -4.32 -13.16
C THR A 229 -21.29 -5.68 -13.37
N ASP A 230 -21.15 -6.13 -14.61
CA ASP A 230 -20.41 -7.35 -14.93
C ASP A 230 -18.97 -7.27 -14.40
N ALA A 231 -18.56 -8.27 -13.60
CA ALA A 231 -17.24 -8.27 -12.97
C ALA A 231 -16.11 -8.48 -13.98
N LYS A 232 -16.34 -9.24 -15.05
CA LYS A 232 -15.32 -9.53 -16.06
C LYS A 232 -14.94 -8.27 -16.84
N GLU A 233 -15.90 -7.41 -17.14
CA GLU A 233 -15.65 -6.14 -17.81
C GLU A 233 -15.10 -5.06 -16.86
N ALA A 234 -15.55 -5.05 -15.61
CA ALA A 234 -15.20 -4.00 -14.65
C ALA A 234 -13.89 -4.25 -13.89
N LEU A 235 -13.53 -5.51 -13.61
CA LEU A 235 -12.37 -5.85 -12.79
C LEU A 235 -11.04 -5.27 -13.31
N PRO A 236 -10.71 -5.35 -14.62
CA PRO A 236 -9.48 -4.74 -15.12
C PRO A 236 -9.40 -3.23 -14.87
N ARG A 237 -10.54 -2.53 -15.04
CA ARG A 237 -10.62 -1.08 -14.81
C ARG A 237 -10.51 -0.74 -13.32
N LEU A 238 -11.13 -1.56 -12.46
CA LEU A 238 -11.03 -1.44 -11.02
C LEU A 238 -9.58 -1.62 -10.55
N ILE A 239 -8.91 -2.68 -11.00
CA ILE A 239 -7.51 -2.95 -10.65
C ILE A 239 -6.62 -1.80 -11.11
N HIS A 240 -6.81 -1.31 -12.33
CA HIS A 240 -6.09 -0.11 -12.80
C HIS A 240 -6.36 1.10 -11.91
N ALA A 241 -7.61 1.37 -11.51
CA ALA A 241 -7.94 2.48 -10.63
C ALA A 241 -7.30 2.37 -9.23
N LEU A 242 -7.18 1.16 -8.69
CA LEU A 242 -6.58 0.91 -7.37
C LEU A 242 -5.05 0.90 -7.39
N CYS A 243 -4.45 0.41 -8.48
CA CYS A 243 -3.04 0.06 -8.52
C CYS A 243 -2.18 0.95 -9.42
N ALA A 244 -2.77 1.61 -10.43
CA ALA A 244 -1.99 2.45 -11.32
C ALA A 244 -1.47 3.70 -10.60
N PRO A 245 -0.23 4.12 -10.87
CA PRO A 245 0.30 5.39 -10.39
C PRO A 245 -0.59 6.58 -10.78
N PRO A 246 -0.60 7.67 -9.99
CA PRO A 246 -1.36 8.86 -10.33
C PRO A 246 -0.85 9.49 -11.64
N SER A 247 -1.76 10.21 -12.31
CA SER A 247 -1.48 10.94 -13.56
C SER A 247 -1.25 12.43 -13.31
N GLY A 248 -0.76 13.17 -14.31
CA GLY A 248 -0.58 14.62 -14.21
C GLY A 248 0.60 15.04 -13.32
N GLU A 249 0.42 16.12 -12.54
CA GLU A 249 1.49 16.70 -11.70
C GLU A 249 1.99 15.72 -10.62
N GLU A 250 1.09 14.92 -10.05
CA GLU A 250 1.43 13.92 -9.04
C GLU A 250 2.35 12.82 -9.59
N GLN A 251 2.27 12.51 -10.89
CA GLN A 251 3.16 11.56 -11.53
C GLN A 251 4.62 12.05 -11.50
N ALA A 252 4.84 13.35 -11.69
CA ALA A 252 6.18 13.94 -11.62
C ALA A 252 6.73 13.89 -10.19
N ALA A 253 5.88 14.17 -9.19
CA ALA A 253 6.26 14.04 -7.78
C ALA A 253 6.63 12.60 -7.41
N LEU A 254 5.84 11.62 -7.85
CA LEU A 254 6.14 10.20 -7.62
C LEU A 254 7.46 9.78 -8.29
N ARG A 255 7.70 10.19 -9.54
CA ARG A 255 8.97 9.93 -10.25
C ARG A 255 10.18 10.49 -9.51
N LYS A 256 10.03 11.64 -8.84
CA LYS A 256 11.09 12.21 -7.99
C LYS A 256 11.26 11.41 -6.70
N PHE A 257 10.17 10.94 -6.10
CA PHE A 257 10.18 10.17 -4.86
C PHE A 257 10.85 8.79 -5.00
N VAL A 258 10.64 8.09 -6.12
CA VAL A 258 11.22 6.75 -6.35
C VAL A 258 12.69 6.76 -6.78
N GLN A 259 13.27 7.95 -6.99
CA GLN A 259 14.70 8.11 -7.27
C GLN A 259 15.55 7.82 -6.02
N PRO A 260 16.87 7.57 -6.19
CA PRO A 260 17.80 7.46 -5.08
C PRO A 260 17.76 8.68 -4.16
N HIS A 261 18.04 8.49 -2.87
CA HIS A 261 18.04 9.60 -1.91
C HIS A 261 19.07 10.64 -2.35
N PRO A 262 18.73 11.94 -2.38
CA PRO A 262 19.73 12.96 -2.68
C PRO A 262 20.90 12.88 -1.71
N ASP A 263 22.12 12.90 -2.25
CA ASP A 263 23.33 12.99 -1.44
C ASP A 263 23.38 14.34 -0.70
N ARG A 264 24.15 14.38 0.38
CA ARG A 264 24.32 15.50 1.33
C ARG A 264 24.82 16.82 0.72
N SER A 265 25.04 16.89 -0.59
CA SER A 265 25.49 18.07 -1.31
C SER A 265 24.37 19.10 -1.49
N GLU A 266 23.10 18.70 -1.47
CA GLU A 266 21.96 19.61 -1.53
C GLU A 266 21.75 20.32 -0.17
N ARG A 267 22.16 21.60 -0.11
CA ARG A 267 22.10 22.41 1.10
C ARG A 267 20.92 23.38 1.06
N HIS A 268 19.96 23.16 1.94
CA HIS A 268 18.83 24.07 2.14
C HIS A 268 19.06 24.88 3.42
N PHE A 269 19.35 26.17 3.26
CA PHE A 269 19.88 26.99 4.36
C PHE A 269 18.90 27.99 4.97
N ALA A 270 17.92 28.47 4.20
CA ALA A 270 17.09 29.59 4.61
C ALA A 270 16.25 29.29 5.85
N TRP A 271 15.65 28.10 5.93
CA TRP A 271 14.87 27.68 7.10
C TRP A 271 15.74 27.51 8.37
N PRO A 272 16.83 26.72 8.36
CA PRO A 272 17.74 26.65 9.50
C PRO A 272 18.33 28.01 9.93
N ALA A 273 18.62 28.89 8.97
CA ALA A 273 19.12 30.24 9.25
C ALA A 273 18.06 31.10 9.97
N LEU A 274 16.80 31.06 9.51
CA LEU A 274 15.69 31.75 10.17
C LEU A 274 15.48 31.28 11.62
N LEU A 275 15.48 29.96 11.85
CA LEU A 275 15.33 29.40 13.20
C LEU A 275 16.43 29.87 14.15
N ALA A 276 17.63 30.08 13.64
CA ALA A 276 18.74 30.57 14.45
C ALA A 276 18.71 32.08 14.65
N ALA A 277 18.32 32.84 13.62
CA ALA A 277 18.14 34.28 13.72
C ALA A 277 17.04 34.65 14.74
N THR A 278 16.00 33.83 14.85
CA THR A 278 14.91 33.99 15.84
C THR A 278 15.23 33.40 17.22
N GLY A 279 16.38 32.74 17.39
CA GLY A 279 16.74 32.07 18.64
C GLY A 279 15.95 30.80 18.95
N ALA A 280 15.04 30.37 18.06
CA ALA A 280 14.23 29.17 18.23
C ALA A 280 15.06 27.88 18.23
N LYS A 281 16.18 27.84 17.49
CA LYS A 281 17.08 26.67 17.46
C LYS A 281 18.54 27.09 17.23
N LYS A 282 19.48 26.46 17.94
CA LYS A 282 20.92 26.67 17.71
C LYS A 282 21.34 26.09 16.35
N LEU A 283 22.17 26.83 15.61
CA LEU A 283 22.80 26.36 14.37
C LEU A 283 23.67 25.14 14.63
N ARG A 284 23.30 24.00 14.04
CA ARG A 284 24.15 22.81 13.96
C ARG A 284 24.42 22.50 12.50
N LYS A 285 25.62 22.00 12.18
CA LYS A 285 25.95 21.57 10.81
C LYS A 285 24.93 20.58 10.26
N THR A 286 24.41 19.69 11.09
CA THR A 286 23.37 18.70 10.72
C THR A 286 22.03 19.34 10.35
N SER A 287 21.74 20.57 10.76
CA SER A 287 20.47 21.24 10.46
C SER A 287 20.33 21.63 8.98
N PHE A 288 21.43 21.60 8.22
CA PHE A 288 21.49 21.97 6.81
C PHE A 288 21.46 20.79 5.84
N HIS A 289 21.47 19.56 6.38
CA HIS A 289 21.56 18.34 5.58
C HIS A 289 20.22 17.60 5.63
N PRO A 290 19.85 16.89 4.56
CA PRO A 290 18.73 15.96 4.62
C PRO A 290 18.95 14.92 5.74
N PRO A 291 17.87 14.48 6.41
CA PRO A 291 17.95 13.36 7.34
C PRO A 291 18.42 12.10 6.60
N LYS A 292 19.22 11.26 7.27
CA LYS A 292 19.65 10.00 6.66
C LYS A 292 18.57 8.94 6.85
N PRO A 293 18.31 8.09 5.84
CA PRO A 293 17.45 6.92 6.01
C PRO A 293 17.85 6.05 7.19
N SER A 294 19.16 5.85 7.42
CA SER A 294 19.69 5.06 8.54
C SER A 294 19.26 5.56 9.92
N ASP A 295 19.19 6.89 10.08
CA ASP A 295 18.85 7.51 11.37
C ASP A 295 17.36 7.26 11.69
N SER A 296 16.50 7.31 10.66
CA SER A 296 15.09 6.99 10.77
C SER A 296 14.83 5.49 10.98
N VAL A 297 15.63 4.61 10.36
CA VAL A 297 15.60 3.15 10.62
C VAL A 297 15.90 2.87 12.10
N GLU A 298 16.98 3.46 12.63
CA GLU A 298 17.38 3.28 14.03
C GLU A 298 16.31 3.82 14.99
N SER A 299 15.72 4.98 14.67
CA SER A 299 14.59 5.53 15.41
C SER A 299 13.44 4.55 15.49
N LEU A 300 12.99 3.96 14.37
CA LEU A 300 11.90 2.98 14.40
C LEU A 300 12.28 1.75 15.20
N ARG A 301 13.48 1.18 14.98
CA ARG A 301 13.97 0.00 15.71
C ARG A 301 13.94 0.19 17.22
N ASN A 302 14.26 1.39 17.70
CA ASN A 302 14.18 1.70 19.13
C ASN A 302 12.74 1.63 19.69
N HIS A 303 11.72 1.91 18.86
CA HIS A 303 10.31 1.82 19.26
C HIS A 303 9.75 0.40 19.13
N VAL A 304 10.21 -0.37 18.13
CA VAL A 304 9.69 -1.72 17.84
C VAL A 304 10.57 -2.85 18.39
N GLY A 305 11.66 -2.54 19.08
CA GLY A 305 12.65 -3.50 19.54
C GLY A 305 12.08 -4.60 20.44
N ALA A 306 10.98 -4.33 21.16
CA ALA A 306 10.27 -5.33 21.95
C ALA A 306 9.74 -6.52 21.12
N PHE A 307 9.51 -6.31 19.82
CA PHE A 307 9.03 -7.35 18.91
C PHE A 307 10.16 -8.14 18.24
N ALA A 308 11.44 -7.79 18.45
CA ALA A 308 12.55 -8.44 17.74
C ALA A 308 12.62 -9.97 17.96
N GLY A 309 12.12 -10.47 19.09
CA GLY A 309 12.05 -11.91 19.39
C GLY A 309 10.83 -12.63 18.82
N GLN A 310 9.89 -11.93 18.17
CA GLN A 310 8.63 -12.48 17.66
C GLN A 310 8.82 -13.12 16.28
N GLU A 311 9.59 -14.22 16.23
CA GLU A 311 9.83 -15.03 15.02
C GLU A 311 9.95 -14.21 13.72
N ARG A 312 9.17 -14.56 12.68
CA ARG A 312 9.15 -13.89 11.38
C ARG A 312 8.64 -12.46 11.44
N PHE A 313 7.64 -12.19 12.28
CA PHE A 313 7.05 -10.87 12.42
C PHE A 313 8.07 -9.84 12.92
N GLY A 314 8.81 -10.20 13.97
CA GLY A 314 9.88 -9.39 14.54
C GLY A 314 10.92 -9.03 13.49
N ALA A 315 11.43 -10.04 12.76
CA ALA A 315 12.40 -9.84 11.70
C ALA A 315 11.89 -8.93 10.58
N GLN A 316 10.65 -9.14 10.10
CA GLN A 316 10.04 -8.28 9.07
C GLN A 316 9.89 -6.84 9.54
N LEU A 317 9.46 -6.64 10.78
CA LEU A 317 9.23 -5.33 11.36
C LEU A 317 10.56 -4.57 11.58
N THR A 318 11.59 -5.22 12.11
CA THR A 318 12.87 -4.58 12.44
C THR A 318 13.82 -4.43 11.26
N GLU A 319 13.63 -5.18 10.17
CA GLU A 319 14.49 -5.12 8.98
C GLU A 319 13.80 -4.53 7.76
N GLU A 320 12.81 -5.23 7.18
CA GLU A 320 12.22 -4.82 5.90
C GLU A 320 11.35 -3.58 6.06
N VAL A 321 10.40 -3.60 6.99
CA VAL A 321 9.51 -2.47 7.27
C VAL A 321 10.32 -1.28 7.77
N ALA A 322 11.26 -1.51 8.69
CA ALA A 322 12.12 -0.44 9.20
C ALA A 322 12.92 0.26 8.10
N ARG A 323 13.50 -0.50 7.15
CA ARG A 323 14.22 0.06 6.00
C ARG A 323 13.31 0.90 5.11
N ARG A 324 12.13 0.38 4.78
CA ARG A 324 11.16 1.11 3.94
C ARG A 324 10.66 2.37 4.62
N PHE A 325 10.33 2.28 5.91
CA PHE A 325 9.95 3.43 6.74
C PHE A 325 11.06 4.47 6.78
N GLY A 326 12.30 4.06 7.05
CA GLY A 326 13.42 4.99 7.18
C GLY A 326 13.69 5.76 5.89
N ARG A 327 13.53 5.12 4.72
CA ARG A 327 13.59 5.78 3.41
C ARG A 327 12.47 6.81 3.26
N ALA A 328 11.22 6.42 3.52
CA ALA A 328 10.07 7.30 3.37
C ALA A 328 10.13 8.51 4.32
N ASP A 329 10.50 8.29 5.58
CA ASP A 329 10.67 9.34 6.59
C ASP A 329 11.80 10.32 6.24
N ALA A 330 12.92 9.81 5.73
CA ALA A 330 14.02 10.65 5.27
C ALA A 330 13.63 11.53 4.06
N GLU A 331 12.88 10.98 3.10
CA GLU A 331 12.33 11.76 1.98
C GLU A 331 11.34 12.81 2.46
N ALA A 332 10.43 12.46 3.37
CA ALA A 332 9.49 13.41 3.95
C ALA A 332 10.23 14.58 4.62
N GLY A 333 11.29 14.29 5.38
CA GLY A 333 12.13 15.32 5.99
C GLY A 333 12.91 16.16 4.97
N TYR A 334 13.43 15.55 3.90
CA TYR A 334 14.10 16.25 2.81
C TYR A 334 13.16 17.22 2.08
N PHE A 335 12.00 16.74 1.60
CA PHE A 335 11.02 17.58 0.91
C PHE A 335 10.46 18.67 1.82
N ALA A 336 10.25 18.38 3.10
CA ALA A 336 9.83 19.40 4.07
C ALA A 336 10.91 20.47 4.30
N LEU A 337 12.20 20.10 4.34
CA LEU A 337 13.29 21.04 4.48
C LEU A 337 13.44 21.92 3.21
N ARG A 338 13.34 21.31 2.03
CA ARG A 338 13.34 22.00 0.73
C ARG A 338 12.20 23.00 0.66
N PHE A 339 10.96 22.56 0.88
CA PHE A 339 9.78 23.41 0.85
C PHE A 339 9.89 24.60 1.80
N ARG A 340 10.20 24.36 3.09
CA ARG A 340 10.34 25.44 4.08
C ARG A 340 11.46 26.41 3.73
N SER A 341 12.59 25.90 3.25
CA SER A 341 13.72 26.77 2.88
C SER A 341 13.41 27.60 1.64
N SER A 342 12.77 27.01 0.62
CA SER A 342 12.36 27.74 -0.57
C SER A 342 11.34 28.82 -0.24
N PHE A 343 10.37 28.51 0.62
CA PHE A 343 9.39 29.47 1.13
C PHE A 343 10.08 30.65 1.84
N VAL A 344 10.94 30.39 2.83
CA VAL A 344 11.65 31.45 3.56
C VAL A 344 12.54 32.28 2.63
N ALA A 345 13.26 31.63 1.71
CA ALA A 345 14.11 32.32 0.74
C ALA A 345 13.28 33.26 -0.14
N ASN A 346 12.15 32.80 -0.66
CA ASN A 346 11.26 33.62 -1.50
C ASN A 346 10.76 34.87 -0.76
N PHE A 347 10.31 34.74 0.50
CA PHE A 347 9.87 35.91 1.28
C PHE A 347 11.00 36.87 1.61
N ALA A 348 12.18 36.35 1.97
CA ALA A 348 13.36 37.18 2.25
C ALA A 348 13.82 37.95 1.00
N LEU A 349 13.86 37.28 -0.15
CA LEU A 349 14.21 37.88 -1.43
C LEU A 349 13.15 38.89 -1.89
N ALA A 350 11.86 38.61 -1.69
CA ALA A 350 10.81 39.58 -1.99
C ALA A 350 10.96 40.86 -1.15
N GLY A 351 11.24 40.72 0.16
CA GLY A 351 11.56 41.86 1.02
C GLY A 351 12.79 42.63 0.54
N LEU A 352 13.84 41.93 0.10
CA LEU A 352 15.04 42.55 -0.48
C LEU A 352 14.74 43.31 -1.77
N ALA A 353 13.93 42.75 -2.68
CA ALA A 353 13.52 43.40 -3.91
C ALA A 353 12.80 44.72 -3.64
N VAL A 354 11.86 44.73 -2.67
CA VAL A 354 11.18 45.96 -2.23
C VAL A 354 12.16 46.98 -1.65
N MET A 355 13.12 46.55 -0.83
CA MET A 355 14.15 47.45 -0.29
C MET A 355 15.05 48.04 -1.38
N LEU A 356 15.43 47.26 -2.40
CA LEU A 356 16.21 47.73 -3.54
C LEU A 356 15.43 48.78 -4.36
N ALA A 357 14.15 48.51 -4.62
CA ALA A 357 13.26 49.43 -5.32
C ALA A 357 13.13 50.78 -4.58
N LEU A 358 12.87 50.74 -3.27
CA LEU A 358 12.76 51.93 -2.42
C LEU A 358 14.09 52.70 -2.30
N SER A 359 15.22 52.00 -2.24
CA SER A 359 16.55 52.61 -2.18
C SER A 359 16.86 53.45 -3.43
N GLY A 360 16.26 53.10 -4.58
CA GLY A 360 16.37 53.89 -5.81
C GLY A 360 15.79 55.29 -5.71
N LEU A 361 14.91 55.55 -4.73
CA LEU A 361 14.41 56.90 -4.42
C LEU A 361 15.41 57.73 -3.62
N LEU A 362 16.22 57.06 -2.78
CA LEU A 362 17.22 57.70 -1.93
C LEU A 362 18.55 57.94 -2.65
N PHE A 363 18.88 57.10 -3.65
CA PHE A 363 20.15 57.16 -4.38
C PHE A 363 19.92 57.22 -5.90
N PRO A 364 19.54 58.39 -6.46
CA PRO A 364 19.21 58.54 -7.88
C PRO A 364 20.35 58.14 -8.84
N ASP A 365 21.60 58.42 -8.46
CA ASP A 365 22.78 58.12 -9.28
C ASP A 365 23.03 56.62 -9.45
N ALA A 366 22.58 55.80 -8.49
CA ALA A 366 22.69 54.35 -8.52
C ALA A 366 21.42 53.65 -9.05
N LYS A 367 20.38 54.41 -9.43
CA LYS A 367 19.04 53.89 -9.76
C LYS A 367 19.05 52.79 -10.81
N LYS A 368 19.86 52.92 -11.87
CA LYS A 368 19.97 51.90 -12.93
C LYS A 368 20.47 50.56 -12.37
N TRP A 369 21.51 50.59 -11.53
CA TRP A 369 22.06 49.39 -10.90
C TRP A 369 21.12 48.74 -9.90
N LEU A 370 20.38 49.54 -9.13
CA LEU A 370 19.39 49.05 -8.16
C LEU A 370 18.22 48.32 -8.84
N ILE A 371 17.71 48.87 -9.94
CA ILE A 371 16.67 48.21 -10.75
C ILE A 371 17.19 46.90 -11.34
N THR A 372 18.42 46.87 -11.86
CA THR A 372 19.02 45.62 -12.37
C THR A 372 19.15 44.57 -11.26
N ALA A 373 19.61 44.97 -10.06
CA ALA A 373 19.71 44.07 -8.92
C ALA A 373 18.33 43.53 -8.49
N GLU A 374 17.30 44.38 -8.46
CA GLU A 374 15.92 43.98 -8.16
C GLU A 374 15.42 42.92 -9.16
N LEU A 375 15.59 43.14 -10.46
CA LEU A 375 15.19 42.18 -11.51
C LEU A 375 15.92 40.85 -11.38
N ILE A 376 17.21 40.86 -11.01
CA ILE A 376 17.96 39.63 -10.71
C ILE A 376 17.36 38.91 -9.51
N VAL A 377 17.01 39.62 -8.44
CA VAL A 377 16.37 39.03 -7.26
C VAL A 377 15.03 38.38 -7.63
N ILE A 378 14.20 39.05 -8.44
CA ILE A 378 12.93 38.49 -8.92
C ILE A 378 13.18 37.22 -9.76
N LEU A 379 14.18 37.23 -10.65
CA LEU A 379 14.55 36.04 -11.42
C LEU A 379 14.98 34.88 -10.51
N VAL A 380 15.74 35.15 -9.46
CA VAL A 380 16.14 34.13 -8.47
C VAL A 380 14.93 33.57 -7.72
N ILE A 381 13.93 34.39 -7.38
CA ILE A 381 12.66 33.92 -6.78
C ILE A 381 11.94 32.97 -7.73
N ILE A 382 11.84 33.31 -9.02
CA ILE A 382 11.18 32.48 -10.03
C ILE A 382 11.91 31.14 -10.17
N ILE A 383 13.24 31.16 -10.30
CA ILE A 383 14.06 29.94 -10.38
C ILE A 383 13.90 29.09 -9.12
N ASN A 384 13.93 29.70 -7.93
CA ASN A 384 13.78 28.97 -6.67
C ASN A 384 12.38 28.37 -6.50
N THR A 385 11.33 29.02 -7.04
CA THR A 385 9.95 28.54 -6.98
C THR A 385 9.71 27.36 -7.91
N HIS A 386 10.24 27.40 -9.14
CA HIS A 386 10.14 26.27 -10.08
C HIS A 386 11.13 25.15 -9.78
N GLY A 387 12.23 25.48 -9.07
CA GLY A 387 13.21 24.52 -8.62
C GLY A 387 12.76 23.78 -7.37
N ALA A 388 12.03 24.40 -6.44
CA ALA A 388 11.52 23.77 -5.21
C ALA A 388 10.61 22.58 -5.55
#